data_AF-A0A9J7MSQ8-F1
#
_entry.id   AF-A0A9J7MSQ8-F1
#
_cell.length_a   1.000
_cell.length_b   1.000
_cell.length_c   1.000
_cell.angle_alpha   90.00
_cell.angle_beta   90.00
_cell.angle_gamma   90.00
#
_symmetry.space_group_name_H-M   'P 1'
#
loop_
_entity.id
_entity.type
_entity.pdbx_description
1 polymer ?
#
loop_
_entity_poly.entity_id
_entity_poly.type
_entity_poly.pdbx_seq_one_letter_code
_entity_poly.pdbx_strand_id
1 'polypeptide(L)'
;MKVGIWGFGRDDHKWRVTVIDFEKVVTRQCTDDDYDTWLAHEEYHKTGIEDACLLGVKETFRRRKKNTMCKNGYSYEVQGEKHQCTCMDADYECEYGFHRDSENKCTADKDYISKFPEVCEKGELQEIKSNGYRLIPGDECVGGTPPEVSLVDLRERCSKSELFDEQYGLANFKSYFNKEGAGGKVVAGLTVTVILIAVLIIAVYYGKRWWRRKQNQDVYRYSELNQTDDVTLEEDHSSKTWVYHDDSDVDLLP
;
A
#
# COMPACT_ATOMS: atom_id res chain seq x y z
N MET A 1 9.30 -2.10 38.08
CA MET A 1 8.67 -1.38 36.95
C MET A 1 8.34 0.02 37.44
N LYS A 2 8.79 1.06 36.73
CA LYS A 2 8.56 2.46 37.13
C LYS A 2 7.73 3.15 36.05
N VAL A 3 6.72 3.90 36.46
CA VAL A 3 5.84 4.67 35.55
C VAL A 3 5.91 6.14 35.93
N GLY A 4 6.20 7.00 34.96
CA GLY A 4 6.20 8.45 35.14
C GLY A 4 4.89 9.05 34.67
N ILE A 5 4.17 9.71 35.55
CA ILE A 5 2.97 10.49 35.23
C ILE A 5 3.36 11.95 35.13
N TRP A 6 3.12 12.55 33.97
CA TRP A 6 3.46 13.94 33.67
C TRP A 6 2.20 14.78 33.66
N GLY A 7 2.28 15.97 34.23
CA GLY A 7 1.18 16.93 34.21
C GLY A 7 1.64 18.27 34.75
N PHE A 8 0.73 19.25 34.77
CA PHE A 8 1.01 20.56 35.31
C PHE A 8 0.00 20.94 36.40
N GLY A 9 0.44 21.74 37.37
CA GLY A 9 -0.46 22.30 38.38
C GLY A 9 -1.41 23.30 37.75
N ARG A 10 -2.69 23.24 38.08
CA ARG A 10 -3.69 24.21 37.59
C ARG A 10 -3.42 25.64 38.08
N ASP A 11 -2.85 25.76 39.28
CA ASP A 11 -2.67 27.05 39.94
C ASP A 11 -1.34 27.75 39.58
N ASP A 12 -0.27 27.00 39.38
CA ASP A 12 1.07 27.54 39.11
C ASP A 12 1.55 27.30 37.67
N HIS A 13 0.78 26.55 36.87
CA HIS A 13 1.12 26.12 35.51
C HIS A 13 2.51 25.48 35.39
N LYS A 14 3.04 24.91 36.49
CA LYS A 14 4.35 24.26 36.49
C LYS A 14 4.23 22.78 36.18
N TRP A 15 5.09 22.30 35.31
CA TRP A 15 5.26 20.88 35.02
C TRP A 15 5.74 20.11 36.25
N ARG A 16 5.18 18.92 36.45
CA ARG A 16 5.51 17.99 37.51
C ARG A 16 5.50 16.58 36.96
N VAL A 17 6.40 15.76 37.51
CA VAL A 17 6.50 14.34 37.17
C VAL A 17 6.39 13.55 38.46
N THR A 18 5.43 12.64 38.50
CA THR A 18 5.27 11.68 39.61
C THR A 18 5.73 10.31 39.11
N VAL A 19 6.82 9.81 39.68
CA VAL A 19 7.33 8.48 39.34
C VAL A 19 6.84 7.47 40.38
N ILE A 20 6.05 6.50 39.93
CA ILE A 20 5.51 5.42 40.75
C ILE A 20 6.37 4.18 40.54
N ASP A 21 6.91 3.62 41.63
CA ASP A 21 7.65 2.36 41.60
C ASP A 21 6.77 1.19 42.06
N PHE A 22 6.48 0.27 41.14
CA PHE A 22 5.68 -0.92 41.38
C PHE A 22 6.48 -2.10 41.98
N GLU A 23 7.78 -1.94 42.24
CA GLU A 23 8.60 -3.01 42.83
C GLU A 23 8.08 -3.50 44.19
N LYS A 24 7.45 -2.62 44.96
CA LYS A 24 6.81 -2.97 46.25
C LYS A 24 5.43 -3.60 46.12
N VAL A 25 4.79 -3.47 44.96
CA VAL A 25 3.45 -4.02 44.69
C VAL A 25 3.57 -5.43 44.08
N VAL A 26 4.51 -5.61 43.14
CA VAL A 26 4.81 -6.90 42.50
C VAL A 26 6.21 -7.34 42.91
N THR A 27 6.28 -8.05 44.05
CA THR A 27 7.54 -8.36 44.71
C THR A 27 8.22 -9.63 44.18
N ARG A 28 7.44 -10.67 43.85
CA ARG A 28 7.98 -11.96 43.39
C ARG A 28 8.26 -11.99 41.88
N GLN A 29 9.30 -12.73 41.52
CA GLN A 29 9.59 -13.09 40.12
C GLN A 29 8.63 -14.20 39.66
N CYS A 30 8.26 -14.19 38.39
CA CYS A 30 7.48 -15.27 37.80
C CYS A 30 8.34 -16.54 37.67
N THR A 31 7.69 -17.68 37.86
CA THR A 31 8.23 -19.05 37.72
C THR A 31 7.45 -19.77 36.61
N ASP A 32 7.85 -20.98 36.23
CA ASP A 32 7.19 -21.71 35.14
C ASP A 32 5.70 -21.98 35.41
N ASP A 33 5.30 -22.16 36.67
CA ASP A 33 3.90 -22.37 37.07
C ASP A 33 3.00 -21.14 36.85
N ASP A 34 3.59 -19.95 36.66
CA ASP A 34 2.84 -18.70 36.46
C ASP A 34 2.41 -18.46 35.03
N TYR A 35 2.80 -19.34 34.11
CA TYR A 35 2.52 -19.19 32.70
C TYR A 35 1.52 -20.24 32.22
N ASP A 36 0.71 -19.84 31.24
CA ASP A 36 -0.12 -20.70 30.43
C ASP A 36 0.36 -20.67 28.97
N THR A 37 0.10 -21.77 28.27
CA THR A 37 0.26 -21.83 26.82
C THR A 37 -0.97 -21.22 26.18
N TRP A 38 -0.78 -20.28 25.27
CA TRP A 38 -1.85 -19.57 24.57
C TRP A 38 -1.64 -19.68 23.06
N LEU A 39 -2.61 -20.26 22.36
CA LEU A 39 -2.65 -20.30 20.91
C LEU A 39 -3.18 -18.96 20.38
N ALA A 40 -2.37 -18.26 19.60
CA ALA A 40 -2.76 -16.98 19.00
C ALA A 40 -3.82 -17.20 17.92
N HIS A 41 -4.71 -16.23 17.71
CA HIS A 41 -5.73 -16.26 16.65
C HIS A 41 -6.73 -17.43 16.71
N GLU A 42 -6.80 -18.15 17.83
CA GLU A 42 -7.84 -19.14 18.08
C GLU A 42 -9.21 -18.44 18.19
N GLU A 43 -10.09 -18.64 17.21
CA GLU A 43 -11.47 -18.16 17.26
C GLU A 43 -12.36 -19.16 18.01
N TYR A 44 -13.06 -18.70 19.05
CA TYR A 44 -13.91 -19.53 19.92
C TYR A 44 -15.17 -20.12 19.24
N HIS A 45 -15.46 -19.72 18.00
CA HIS A 45 -16.74 -20.03 17.31
C HIS A 45 -16.62 -20.62 15.91
N LYS A 46 -15.41 -20.88 15.40
CA LYS A 46 -15.23 -21.62 14.13
C LYS A 46 -14.75 -23.02 14.44
N THR A 47 -15.32 -24.00 13.74
CA THR A 47 -14.89 -25.40 13.79
C THR A 47 -14.49 -25.80 12.37
N GLY A 48 -13.18 -26.03 12.16
CA GLY A 48 -12.53 -26.45 10.90
C GLY A 48 -11.79 -25.31 10.17
N ILE A 49 -10.98 -25.51 9.12
CA ILE A 49 -10.07 -26.63 8.75
C ILE A 49 -8.65 -26.33 9.26
N GLU A 50 -8.36 -25.09 9.67
CA GLU A 50 -7.10 -24.68 10.29
C GLU A 50 -7.33 -23.61 11.35
N ASP A 51 -7.95 -24.00 12.47
CA ASP A 51 -8.08 -23.13 13.65
C ASP A 51 -6.73 -22.49 13.96
N ALA A 52 -6.76 -21.16 14.19
CA ALA A 52 -5.60 -20.33 14.53
C ALA A 52 -4.52 -20.14 13.46
N CYS A 53 -4.71 -20.57 12.21
CA CYS A 53 -3.75 -20.26 11.15
C CYS A 53 -3.90 -18.82 10.64
N LEU A 54 -2.83 -18.04 10.74
CA LEU A 54 -2.76 -16.69 10.19
C LEU A 54 -1.48 -16.57 9.37
N LEU A 55 -1.60 -16.16 8.10
CA LEU A 55 -0.48 -16.03 7.16
C LEU A 55 0.34 -17.34 7.08
N GLY A 56 -0.35 -18.47 6.95
CA GLY A 56 0.29 -19.77 6.82
C GLY A 56 0.97 -20.32 8.07
N VAL A 57 0.82 -19.69 9.24
CA VAL A 57 1.42 -20.17 10.51
C VAL A 57 0.44 -20.17 11.67
N LYS A 58 0.59 -21.17 12.55
CA LYS A 58 0.01 -21.19 13.89
C LYS A 58 1.09 -20.82 14.89
N GLU A 59 0.81 -19.83 15.72
CA GLU A 59 1.74 -19.36 16.74
C GLU A 59 1.20 -19.66 18.13
N THR A 60 2.00 -20.38 18.91
CA THR A 60 1.70 -20.69 20.30
C THR A 60 2.67 -19.92 21.19
N PHE A 61 2.16 -19.17 22.16
CA PHE A 61 2.97 -18.35 23.05
C PHE A 61 2.87 -18.80 24.50
N ARG A 62 3.96 -18.63 25.24
CA ARG A 62 3.96 -18.69 26.70
C ARG A 62 3.53 -17.33 27.25
N ARG A 63 2.35 -17.28 27.87
CA ARG A 63 1.76 -16.05 28.43
C ARG A 63 1.64 -16.16 29.95
N ARG A 64 1.76 -15.04 30.66
CA ARG A 64 1.53 -15.02 32.11
C ARG A 64 0.03 -15.16 32.40
N LYS A 65 -0.33 -16.06 33.31
CA LYS A 65 -1.72 -16.26 33.73
C LYS A 65 -2.30 -15.00 34.38
N LYS A 66 -3.54 -14.65 34.03
CA LYS A 66 -4.21 -13.43 34.54
C LYS A 66 -4.35 -13.40 36.06
N ASN A 67 -4.48 -14.55 36.71
CA ASN A 67 -4.65 -14.70 38.16
C ASN A 67 -3.31 -14.76 38.93
N THR A 68 -2.17 -14.54 38.27
CA THR A 68 -0.85 -14.56 38.90
C THR A 68 -0.28 -13.15 39.06
N MET A 69 0.16 -12.82 40.28
CA MET A 69 0.78 -11.54 40.60
C MET A 69 2.29 -11.73 40.76
N CYS A 70 3.02 -11.65 39.65
CA CYS A 70 4.49 -11.75 39.58
C CYS A 70 5.06 -10.86 38.48
N LYS A 71 6.33 -10.49 38.58
CA LYS A 71 7.02 -9.71 37.54
C LYS A 71 7.83 -10.62 36.61
N ASN A 72 7.74 -10.36 35.31
CA ASN A 72 8.71 -10.88 34.35
C ASN A 72 10.08 -10.24 34.63
N GLY A 73 11.16 -10.99 34.40
CA GLY A 73 12.52 -10.44 34.48
C GLY A 73 12.77 -9.37 33.41
N TYR A 74 13.77 -8.52 33.63
CA TYR A 74 14.18 -7.51 32.64
C TYR A 74 14.66 -8.12 31.32
N SER A 75 15.19 -9.33 31.37
CA SER A 75 15.64 -10.12 30.21
C SER A 75 14.61 -11.14 29.74
N TYR A 76 13.32 -10.95 30.08
CA TYR A 76 12.28 -11.87 29.62
C TYR A 76 12.09 -11.73 28.12
N GLU A 77 12.28 -12.83 27.40
CA GLU A 77 11.98 -12.95 25.98
C GLU A 77 10.64 -13.67 25.80
N VAL A 78 9.85 -13.21 24.84
CA VAL A 78 8.59 -13.87 24.49
C VAL A 78 8.93 -15.21 23.84
N GLN A 79 8.60 -16.29 24.54
CA GLN A 79 8.77 -17.65 24.04
C GLN A 79 7.52 -18.05 23.27
N GLY A 80 7.73 -18.55 22.05
CA GLY A 80 6.66 -19.12 21.25
C GLY A 80 7.16 -20.13 20.24
N GLU A 81 6.25 -20.95 19.75
CA GLU A 81 6.47 -21.98 18.73
C GLU A 81 5.63 -21.64 17.51
N LYS A 82 6.25 -21.75 16.33
CA LYS A 82 5.58 -21.59 15.03
C LYS A 82 5.38 -22.96 14.39
N HIS A 83 4.17 -23.22 13.90
CA HIS A 83 3.87 -24.40 13.10
C HIS A 83 3.29 -23.96 11.76
N GLN A 84 3.91 -24.38 10.66
CA GLN A 84 3.46 -24.06 9.31
C GLN A 84 2.17 -24.82 8.99
N CYS A 85 1.24 -24.11 8.35
CA CYS A 85 -0.03 -24.62 7.88
C CYS A 85 0.05 -25.11 6.43
N THR A 86 -1.00 -25.79 5.98
CA THR A 86 -1.14 -26.17 4.57
C THR A 86 -1.74 -25.00 3.80
N CYS A 87 -1.12 -24.58 2.69
CA CYS A 87 -1.65 -23.47 1.89
C CYS A 87 -3.09 -23.71 1.42
N MET A 88 -3.93 -22.69 1.57
CA MET A 88 -5.33 -22.62 1.12
C MET A 88 -5.56 -21.43 0.17
N ASP A 89 -6.74 -21.39 -0.46
CA ASP A 89 -7.16 -20.28 -1.35
C ASP A 89 -7.15 -18.89 -0.67
N ALA A 90 -7.17 -18.86 0.66
CA ALA A 90 -7.11 -17.64 1.48
C ALA A 90 -5.69 -17.07 1.62
N ASP A 91 -4.65 -17.90 1.46
CA ASP A 91 -3.23 -17.51 1.58
C ASP A 91 -2.70 -16.85 0.29
N TYR A 92 -3.53 -16.82 -0.76
CA TYR A 92 -3.22 -16.19 -2.03
C TYR A 92 -4.03 -14.91 -2.23
N GLU A 93 -3.40 -13.92 -2.83
CA GLU A 93 -4.06 -12.73 -3.36
C GLU A 93 -3.96 -12.70 -4.89
N CYS A 94 -4.81 -11.92 -5.55
CA CYS A 94 -4.75 -11.81 -7.00
C CYS A 94 -3.50 -11.04 -7.42
N GLU A 95 -2.80 -11.56 -8.42
CA GLU A 95 -1.65 -10.88 -8.99
C GLU A 95 -2.09 -9.63 -9.78
N TYR A 96 -1.14 -8.76 -10.09
CA TYR A 96 -1.40 -7.55 -10.86
C TYR A 96 -2.13 -7.87 -12.17
N GLY A 97 -3.21 -7.11 -12.46
CA GLY A 97 -4.05 -7.33 -13.62
C GLY A 97 -5.12 -8.42 -13.45
N PHE A 98 -5.27 -8.97 -12.24
CA PHE A 98 -6.35 -9.88 -11.88
C PHE A 98 -7.18 -9.31 -10.73
N HIS A 99 -8.45 -9.70 -10.65
CA HIS A 99 -9.34 -9.39 -9.54
C HIS A 99 -10.12 -10.64 -9.12
N ARG A 100 -10.58 -10.68 -7.85
CA ARG A 100 -11.48 -11.75 -7.38
C ARG A 100 -12.85 -11.59 -8.03
N ASP A 101 -13.39 -12.68 -8.54
CA ASP A 101 -14.75 -12.77 -9.07
C ASP A 101 -15.76 -13.13 -7.96
N SER A 102 -17.02 -13.38 -8.33
CA SER A 102 -18.07 -13.80 -7.40
C SER A 102 -17.86 -15.18 -6.79
N GLU A 103 -16.99 -16.00 -7.39
CA GLU A 103 -16.61 -17.33 -6.90
C GLU A 103 -15.30 -17.29 -6.09
N ASN A 104 -14.79 -16.10 -5.75
CA ASN A 104 -13.51 -15.85 -5.09
C ASN A 104 -12.28 -16.31 -5.90
N LYS A 105 -12.40 -16.56 -7.19
CA LYS A 105 -11.28 -16.91 -8.07
C LYS A 105 -10.67 -15.65 -8.67
N CYS A 106 -9.35 -15.66 -8.86
CA CYS A 106 -8.66 -14.58 -9.54
C CYS A 106 -8.86 -14.69 -11.05
N THR A 107 -9.57 -13.71 -11.61
CA THR A 107 -9.85 -13.60 -13.04
C THR A 107 -9.19 -12.37 -13.63
N ALA A 108 -8.76 -12.47 -14.88
CA ALA A 108 -8.00 -11.41 -15.53
C ALA A 108 -8.90 -10.19 -15.83
N ASP A 109 -8.47 -9.01 -15.38
CA ASP A 109 -9.16 -7.75 -15.62
C ASP A 109 -8.92 -7.27 -17.05
N LYS A 110 -9.97 -7.30 -17.87
CA LYS A 110 -9.90 -6.95 -19.30
C LYS A 110 -9.34 -5.55 -19.54
N ASP A 111 -9.60 -4.60 -18.62
CA ASP A 111 -9.21 -3.19 -18.73
C ASP A 111 -7.77 -2.94 -18.27
N TYR A 112 -7.21 -3.83 -17.46
CA TYR A 112 -5.84 -3.76 -16.94
C TYR A 112 -4.85 -4.62 -17.74
N ILE A 113 -5.31 -5.68 -18.41
CA ILE A 113 -4.43 -6.51 -19.26
C ILE A 113 -3.81 -5.68 -20.41
N SER A 114 -4.45 -4.59 -20.85
CA SER A 114 -3.89 -3.67 -21.84
C SER A 114 -2.84 -2.70 -21.28
N LYS A 115 -2.62 -2.68 -19.96
CA LYS A 115 -1.74 -1.76 -19.25
C LYS A 115 -0.62 -2.47 -18.49
N PHE A 116 -0.40 -3.77 -18.72
CA PHE A 116 0.70 -4.48 -18.08
C PHE A 116 2.01 -3.72 -18.33
N PRO A 117 2.79 -3.45 -17.27
CA PRO A 117 4.06 -2.78 -17.44
C PRO A 117 4.94 -3.66 -18.34
N GLU A 118 5.38 -3.09 -19.45
CA GLU A 118 6.48 -3.62 -20.22
C GLU A 118 7.72 -3.59 -19.33
N VAL A 119 8.02 -4.70 -18.66
CA VAL A 119 9.27 -4.85 -17.91
C VAL A 119 10.37 -5.06 -18.95
N CYS A 120 10.96 -3.93 -19.37
CA CYS A 120 12.13 -3.91 -20.21
C CYS A 120 13.37 -4.07 -19.32
N GLU A 121 13.86 -5.30 -19.23
CA GLU A 121 15.13 -5.59 -18.54
C GLU A 121 16.21 -5.77 -19.61
N LYS A 122 17.28 -4.96 -19.54
CA LYS A 122 18.42 -5.02 -20.47
C LYS A 122 18.08 -4.79 -21.96
N GLY A 123 17.00 -4.07 -22.25
CA GLY A 123 16.62 -3.72 -23.62
C GLY A 123 15.79 -4.79 -24.34
N GLU A 124 15.43 -5.88 -23.64
CA GLU A 124 14.51 -6.90 -24.14
C GLU A 124 13.22 -6.88 -23.31
N LEU A 125 12.08 -6.98 -24.00
CA LEU A 125 10.78 -7.15 -23.37
C LEU A 125 10.72 -8.57 -22.80
N GLN A 126 10.58 -8.69 -21.47
CA GLN A 126 10.44 -9.99 -20.84
C GLN A 126 8.99 -10.50 -20.93
N GLU A 127 8.86 -11.80 -21.15
CA GLU A 127 7.59 -12.52 -21.13
C GLU A 127 7.16 -12.72 -19.68
N ILE A 128 6.25 -11.89 -19.18
CA ILE A 128 5.67 -12.08 -17.84
C ILE A 128 4.55 -13.11 -17.96
N LYS A 129 4.79 -14.32 -17.43
CA LYS A 129 3.76 -15.34 -17.26
C LYS A 129 3.23 -15.24 -15.84
N SER A 130 1.95 -14.92 -15.73
CA SER A 130 1.22 -14.95 -14.46
C SER A 130 0.21 -16.09 -14.49
N ASN A 131 0.03 -16.75 -13.35
CA ASN A 131 -1.04 -17.71 -13.09
C ASN A 131 -2.28 -17.04 -12.45
N GLY A 132 -2.24 -15.73 -12.22
CA GLY A 132 -3.31 -14.92 -11.63
C GLY A 132 -3.29 -14.84 -10.09
N TYR A 133 -2.46 -15.64 -9.42
CA TYR A 133 -2.40 -15.73 -7.97
C TYR A 133 -0.98 -15.54 -7.47
N ARG A 134 -0.80 -14.71 -6.44
CA ARG A 134 0.47 -14.58 -5.72
C ARG A 134 0.26 -14.89 -4.25
N LEU A 135 1.25 -15.52 -3.62
CA LEU A 135 1.23 -15.76 -2.19
C LEU A 135 1.25 -14.41 -1.45
N ILE A 136 0.45 -14.27 -0.40
CA ILE A 136 0.40 -13.04 0.39
C ILE A 136 1.79 -12.75 0.99
N PRO A 137 2.30 -11.51 0.91
CA PRO A 137 3.59 -11.17 1.51
C PRO A 137 3.63 -11.46 3.01
N GLY A 138 4.62 -12.26 3.43
CA GLY A 138 4.77 -12.68 4.82
C GLY A 138 4.05 -13.99 5.17
N ASP A 139 3.34 -14.59 4.22
CA ASP A 139 2.77 -15.92 4.39
C ASP A 139 3.87 -17.00 4.34
N GLU A 140 3.85 -17.93 5.31
CA GLU A 140 4.83 -19.02 5.42
C GLU A 140 4.19 -20.42 5.27
N CYS A 141 3.01 -20.53 4.65
CA CYS A 141 2.34 -21.80 4.41
C CYS A 141 3.19 -22.76 3.57
N VAL A 142 2.99 -24.06 3.74
CA VAL A 142 3.72 -25.10 2.99
C VAL A 142 2.78 -26.13 2.38
N GLY A 143 3.11 -26.59 1.17
CA GLY A 143 2.28 -27.56 0.46
C GLY A 143 0.98 -26.95 -0.04
N GLY A 144 -0.11 -27.71 0.04
CA GLY A 144 -1.40 -27.33 -0.54
C GLY A 144 -1.49 -27.55 -2.04
N THR A 145 -2.70 -27.47 -2.58
CA THR A 145 -2.89 -27.43 -4.03
C THR A 145 -3.00 -25.97 -4.42
N PRO A 146 -2.04 -25.41 -5.18
CA PRO A 146 -2.16 -24.03 -5.64
C PRO A 146 -3.45 -23.88 -6.45
N PRO A 147 -4.13 -22.72 -6.38
CA PRO A 147 -5.32 -22.46 -7.16
C PRO A 147 -5.09 -22.73 -8.66
N GLU A 148 -6.14 -23.18 -9.35
CA GLU A 148 -6.06 -23.60 -10.75
C GLU A 148 -5.43 -22.49 -11.62
N VAL A 149 -4.35 -22.87 -12.31
CA VAL A 149 -3.42 -21.97 -12.99
C VAL A 149 -3.98 -21.60 -14.36
N SER A 150 -4.43 -20.36 -14.54
CA SER A 150 -4.62 -19.80 -15.88
C SER A 150 -3.33 -19.09 -16.29
N LEU A 151 -2.47 -19.75 -17.07
CA LEU A 151 -1.31 -19.11 -17.66
C LEU A 151 -1.79 -18.14 -18.74
N VAL A 152 -1.72 -16.84 -18.46
CA VAL A 152 -2.01 -15.81 -19.46
C VAL A 152 -0.69 -15.36 -20.07
N ASP A 153 -0.53 -15.58 -21.38
CA ASP A 153 0.57 -15.00 -22.15
C ASP A 153 0.29 -13.52 -22.41
N LEU A 154 0.99 -12.65 -21.69
CA LEU A 154 0.84 -11.20 -21.79
C LEU A 154 1.47 -10.63 -23.09
N ARG A 155 2.16 -11.44 -23.88
CA ARG A 155 2.81 -11.05 -25.14
C ARG A 155 1.84 -10.76 -26.28
N GLU A 156 0.69 -11.45 -26.32
CA GLU A 156 -0.29 -11.35 -27.42
C GLU A 156 -0.92 -9.95 -27.59
N ARG A 157 -0.69 -9.02 -26.65
CA ARG A 157 -1.26 -7.67 -26.69
C ARG A 157 -0.24 -6.55 -27.01
N CYS A 158 1.06 -6.79 -26.83
CA CYS A 158 2.11 -5.80 -27.13
C CYS A 158 2.33 -5.57 -28.64
N SER A 159 1.92 -6.49 -29.50
CA SER A 159 2.08 -6.38 -30.97
C SER A 159 1.00 -5.54 -31.66
N LYS A 160 -0.04 -5.07 -30.95
CA LYS A 160 -1.12 -4.25 -31.53
C LYS A 160 -0.91 -2.74 -31.41
N SER A 161 0.34 -2.27 -31.34
CA SER A 161 0.65 -0.84 -31.54
C SER A 161 0.36 -0.39 -32.99
N GLU A 162 0.28 -1.32 -33.94
CA GLU A 162 0.00 -1.04 -35.36
C GLU A 162 -1.45 -0.59 -35.63
N LEU A 163 -2.39 -0.80 -34.72
CA LEU A 163 -3.78 -0.34 -34.89
C LEU A 163 -3.99 1.16 -34.59
N PHE A 164 -2.96 1.87 -34.12
CA PHE A 164 -3.08 3.30 -33.82
C PHE A 164 -2.73 4.21 -35.01
N ASP A 165 -1.99 3.72 -36.01
CA ASP A 165 -1.54 4.53 -37.16
C ASP A 165 -2.56 4.56 -38.32
N GLU A 166 -3.38 3.52 -38.45
CA GLU A 166 -4.39 3.43 -39.51
C GLU A 166 -5.61 4.34 -39.26
N GLN A 167 -5.89 4.69 -38.00
CA GLN A 167 -7.06 5.49 -37.62
C GLN A 167 -6.86 7.02 -37.78
N TYR A 168 -5.62 7.51 -37.92
CA TYR A 168 -5.33 8.95 -38.05
C TYR A 168 -4.77 9.38 -39.42
N GLY A 169 -4.64 8.46 -40.39
CA GLY A 169 -4.46 8.81 -41.81
C GLY A 169 -3.18 9.58 -42.15
N LEU A 170 -2.11 9.45 -41.35
CA LEU A 170 -0.84 10.17 -41.52
C LEU A 170 -0.06 9.77 -42.78
N ALA A 171 -0.34 8.59 -43.36
CA ALA A 171 0.26 8.13 -44.61
C ALA A 171 -0.02 9.09 -45.80
N ASN A 172 -1.19 9.74 -45.80
CA ASN A 172 -1.58 10.67 -46.87
C ASN A 172 -0.88 12.03 -46.78
N PHE A 173 -0.31 12.38 -45.62
CA PHE A 173 0.28 13.70 -45.39
C PHE A 173 1.59 13.88 -46.17
N LYS A 174 2.41 12.81 -46.27
CA LYS A 174 3.73 12.84 -46.93
C LYS A 174 3.66 13.06 -48.45
N SER A 175 2.54 12.66 -49.06
CA SER A 175 2.28 12.78 -50.51
C SER A 175 2.01 14.24 -50.95
N TYR A 176 1.46 15.08 -50.08
CA TYR A 176 1.10 16.46 -50.41
C TYR A 176 2.29 17.44 -50.44
N PHE A 177 3.36 17.18 -49.69
CA PHE A 177 4.51 18.08 -49.59
C PHE A 177 5.51 17.95 -50.76
N ASN A 178 5.48 16.85 -51.51
CA ASN A 178 6.45 16.55 -52.57
C ASN A 178 5.98 16.89 -53.99
N LYS A 179 4.85 17.59 -54.17
CA LYS A 179 4.42 18.03 -55.51
C LYS A 179 5.17 19.29 -55.93
N GLU A 180 6.16 19.12 -56.82
CA GLU A 180 6.88 20.23 -57.45
C GLU A 180 5.97 20.99 -58.43
N GLY A 181 5.58 22.21 -58.05
CA GLY A 181 4.78 23.14 -58.84
C GLY A 181 4.32 24.33 -58.01
N ALA A 182 3.92 25.44 -58.67
CA ALA A 182 3.56 26.70 -57.99
C ALA A 182 2.45 26.54 -56.93
N GLY A 183 1.54 25.56 -57.09
CA GLY A 183 0.49 25.24 -56.12
C GLY A 183 0.99 24.58 -54.83
N GLY A 184 2.08 23.80 -54.88
CA GLY A 184 2.63 23.11 -53.70
C GLY A 184 3.23 24.05 -52.67
N LYS A 185 3.87 25.14 -53.13
CA LYS A 185 4.46 26.17 -52.25
C LYS A 185 3.40 26.96 -51.47
N VAL A 186 2.24 27.20 -52.08
CA VAL A 186 1.12 27.92 -51.43
C VAL A 186 0.47 27.05 -50.35
N VAL A 187 0.28 25.75 -50.63
CA VAL A 187 -0.29 24.79 -49.66
C VAL A 187 0.67 24.51 -48.50
N ALA A 188 1.98 24.40 -48.77
CA ALA A 188 3.00 24.30 -47.73
C ALA A 188 3.03 25.55 -46.85
N GLY A 189 2.89 26.75 -47.42
CA GLY A 189 2.81 28.00 -46.66
C GLY A 189 1.59 28.06 -45.73
N LEU A 190 0.40 27.68 -46.21
CA LEU A 190 -0.82 27.67 -45.42
C LEU A 190 -0.82 26.60 -44.30
N THR A 191 -0.22 25.44 -44.55
CA THR A 191 -0.11 24.39 -43.52
C THR A 191 0.86 24.79 -42.42
N VAL A 192 1.99 25.42 -42.77
CA VAL A 192 2.95 25.92 -41.78
C VAL A 192 2.34 27.03 -40.92
N THR A 193 1.56 27.95 -41.49
CA THR A 193 0.90 29.00 -40.70
C THR A 193 -0.16 28.44 -39.75
N VAL A 194 -0.95 27.45 -40.19
CA VAL A 194 -1.93 26.76 -39.32
C VAL A 194 -1.23 26.01 -38.18
N ILE A 195 -0.12 25.33 -38.46
CA ILE A 195 0.67 24.63 -37.44
C ILE A 195 1.24 25.63 -36.43
N LEU A 196 1.79 26.76 -36.88
CA LEU A 196 2.30 27.80 -35.97
C LEU A 196 1.20 28.39 -35.08
N ILE A 197 0.00 28.61 -35.63
CA ILE A 197 -1.15 29.07 -34.86
C ILE A 197 -1.59 28.02 -33.83
N ALA A 198 -1.64 26.74 -34.21
CA ALA A 198 -1.97 25.65 -33.29
C ALA A 198 -0.94 25.52 -32.16
N VAL A 199 0.36 25.64 -32.47
CA VAL A 199 1.44 25.64 -31.47
C VAL A 199 1.32 26.82 -30.51
N LEU A 200 0.97 28.02 -31.00
CA LEU A 200 0.72 29.18 -30.14
C LEU A 200 -0.48 28.98 -29.21
N ILE A 201 -1.59 28.42 -29.72
CA ILE A 201 -2.78 28.12 -28.90
C ILE A 201 -2.44 27.08 -27.81
N ILE A 202 -1.70 26.03 -28.18
CA ILE A 202 -1.21 25.00 -27.26
C ILE A 202 -0.31 25.62 -26.19
N ALA A 203 0.66 26.45 -26.58
CA ALA A 203 1.57 27.13 -25.66
C ALA A 203 0.82 28.05 -24.68
N VAL A 204 -0.19 28.80 -25.15
CA VAL A 204 -1.04 29.63 -24.28
C VAL A 204 -1.88 28.77 -23.33
N TYR A 205 -2.46 27.67 -23.81
CA TYR A 205 -3.24 26.76 -22.99
C TYR A 205 -2.39 26.12 -21.88
N TYR A 206 -1.23 25.56 -22.23
CA TYR A 206 -0.32 24.95 -21.28
C TYR A 206 0.33 25.98 -20.36
N GLY A 207 0.66 27.18 -20.85
CA GLY A 207 1.13 28.29 -20.01
C GLY A 207 0.08 28.72 -18.99
N LYS A 208 -1.19 28.87 -19.40
CA LYS A 208 -2.31 29.20 -18.50
C LYS A 208 -2.63 28.06 -17.52
N ARG A 209 -2.50 26.80 -17.95
CA ARG A 209 -2.67 25.62 -17.11
C ARG A 209 -1.51 25.46 -16.11
N TRP A 210 -0.29 25.76 -16.52
CA TRP A 210 0.90 25.78 -15.68
C TRP A 210 0.82 26.90 -14.64
N TRP A 211 0.40 28.11 -15.05
CA TRP A 211 0.20 29.22 -14.12
C TRP A 211 -0.90 28.94 -13.09
N ARG A 212 -2.00 28.31 -13.50
CA ARG A 212 -3.04 27.81 -12.56
C ARG A 212 -2.53 26.72 -11.62
N ARG A 213 -1.73 25.76 -12.11
CA ARG A 213 -1.09 24.74 -11.25
C ARG A 213 -0.10 25.34 -10.26
N LYS A 214 0.64 26.40 -10.65
CA LYS A 214 1.60 27.08 -9.77
C LYS A 214 0.90 27.88 -8.66
N GLN A 215 -0.28 28.45 -8.90
CA GLN A 215 -1.09 29.07 -7.84
C GLN A 215 -1.78 28.04 -6.94
N ASN A 216 -2.22 26.90 -7.48
CA ASN A 216 -2.88 25.83 -6.73
C ASN A 216 -1.92 24.68 -6.39
N GLN A 217 -0.66 24.97 -6.07
CA GLN A 217 0.25 23.92 -5.65
C GLN A 217 -0.06 23.54 -4.20
N ASP A 218 -1.10 22.73 -4.02
CA ASP A 218 -1.31 22.00 -2.78
C ASP A 218 -0.05 21.17 -2.53
N VAL A 219 0.56 21.38 -1.37
CA VAL A 219 1.74 20.62 -0.93
C VAL A 219 1.29 19.18 -0.70
N TYR A 220 1.38 18.34 -1.74
CA TYR A 220 1.24 16.90 -1.60
C TYR A 220 2.52 16.35 -0.98
N ARG A 221 2.49 16.23 0.36
CA ARG A 221 3.48 15.50 1.15
C ARG A 221 3.05 14.03 1.17
N TYR A 222 3.65 13.19 0.33
CA TYR A 222 3.74 11.77 0.63
C TYR A 222 5.06 11.49 1.33
N SER A 223 4.93 10.74 2.42
CA SER A 223 5.99 10.32 3.32
C SER A 223 7.06 9.50 2.59
N GLU A 224 8.24 10.08 2.42
CA GLU A 224 9.44 9.28 2.63
C GLU A 224 9.58 9.10 4.15
N LEU A 225 9.24 7.92 4.64
CA LEU A 225 9.80 7.43 5.90
C LEU A 225 11.27 7.11 5.62
N ASN A 226 12.10 8.16 5.58
CA ASN A 226 13.52 7.99 5.81
C ASN A 226 13.76 8.26 7.30
N GLN A 227 13.91 7.18 8.05
CA GLN A 227 14.21 7.18 9.46
C GLN A 227 15.70 7.50 9.62
N THR A 228 16.04 8.78 9.49
CA THR A 228 17.31 9.31 9.99
C THR A 228 17.00 10.57 10.76
N ASP A 229 17.08 10.44 12.08
CA ASP A 229 17.12 11.54 13.04
C ASP A 229 18.17 12.56 12.60
N ASP A 230 17.85 13.86 12.65
CA ASP A 230 18.34 14.77 13.69
C ASP A 230 18.07 16.26 13.34
N VAL A 231 17.94 17.06 14.41
CA VAL A 231 18.10 18.52 14.53
C VAL A 231 16.92 19.44 14.13
N THR A 232 16.19 19.81 15.19
CA THR A 232 15.59 21.13 15.53
C THR A 232 15.45 22.19 14.42
N LEU A 233 14.26 22.79 14.32
CA LEU A 233 14.06 24.25 14.39
C LEU A 233 12.58 24.54 14.69
N GLU A 234 12.35 25.38 15.69
CA GLU A 234 11.06 26.00 15.99
C GLU A 234 10.60 26.87 14.81
N GLU A 235 9.31 26.84 14.47
CA GLU A 235 8.61 28.08 14.11
C GLU A 235 7.08 27.91 14.22
N ASP A 236 6.54 28.86 14.95
CA ASP A 236 5.14 29.12 15.27
C ASP A 236 4.40 29.63 14.02
N HIS A 237 3.22 29.08 13.71
CA HIS A 237 2.17 29.85 13.03
C HIS A 237 0.78 29.27 13.27
N SER A 238 0.13 29.91 14.25
CA SER A 238 -1.30 30.20 14.38
C SER A 238 -2.23 29.95 13.17
N SER A 239 -3.41 29.43 13.53
CA SER A 239 -4.70 29.43 12.83
C SER A 239 -4.99 28.28 11.86
N LYS A 240 -5.72 27.29 12.37
CA LYS A 240 -7.05 26.93 11.86
C LYS A 240 -7.77 25.99 12.81
N THR A 241 -8.92 26.46 13.27
CA THR A 241 -9.94 25.75 14.04
C THR A 241 -10.34 24.47 13.31
N TRP A 242 -10.03 23.32 13.90
CA TRP A 242 -10.69 22.06 13.56
C TRP A 242 -11.54 21.66 14.76
N VAL A 243 -12.85 21.79 14.60
CA VAL A 243 -13.86 21.26 15.51
C VAL A 243 -13.84 19.74 15.32
N TYR A 244 -13.38 19.02 16.33
CA TYR A 244 -13.56 17.57 16.42
C TYR A 244 -15.01 17.28 16.78
N HIS A 245 -15.71 16.53 15.93
CA HIS A 245 -16.92 15.82 16.32
C HIS A 245 -16.49 14.48 16.90
N ASP A 246 -16.68 14.33 18.20
CA ASP A 246 -16.47 13.09 18.95
C ASP A 246 -17.87 12.57 19.30
N ASP A 247 -18.48 11.86 18.35
CA ASP A 247 -19.69 11.07 18.58
C ASP A 247 -19.31 9.61 18.41
N SER A 248 -19.12 8.89 19.53
CA SER A 248 -19.54 7.50 19.77
C SER A 248 -18.95 7.01 21.10
N ASP A 249 -19.78 6.34 21.90
CA ASP A 249 -19.46 5.56 23.11
C ASP A 249 -19.74 6.24 24.46
N VAL A 250 -20.97 6.72 24.62
CA VAL A 250 -21.68 6.64 25.91
C VAL A 250 -22.96 5.86 25.68
N ASP A 251 -22.98 4.61 26.14
CA ASP A 251 -24.11 3.97 26.80
C ASP A 251 -23.86 2.47 26.89
N LEU A 252 -23.21 2.03 27.97
CA LEU A 252 -23.41 0.71 28.57
C LEU A 252 -22.75 0.74 29.94
N LEU A 253 -23.55 0.88 31.01
CA LEU A 253 -23.50 0.13 32.28
C LEU A 253 -24.66 0.62 33.19
N PRO A 254 -25.15 -0.24 34.09
CA PRO A 254 -26.58 -0.45 34.40
C PRO A 254 -27.24 0.57 35.33
#